data_AF-A0A8J8GUC4-F1
#
_entry.id   AF-A0A8J8GUC4-F1
#
_cell.length_a   1.000
_cell.length_b   1.000
_cell.length_c   1.000
_cell.angle_alpha   90.00
_cell.angle_beta   90.00
_cell.angle_gamma   90.00
#
_symmetry.space_group_name_H-M   'P 1'
#
loop_
_entity.id
_entity.type
_entity.pdbx_description
1 polymer ?
#
loop_
_entity_poly.entity_id
_entity_poly.type
_entity_poly.pdbx_seq_one_letter_code
_entity_poly.pdbx_strand_id
1 'polypeptide(L)'
;MGEHELRDEVLAAAAAWVWTPYDAIVASSDDVTVAVHEGKGTVQRAYGDDPARLVTQALRLTGVNGGDAVVFSVHPATVPANLGDELTRRGSEIVGEHDISAYDLSGGLPELAVPADVTVERVDTPEQLAEAYAVASAAFGQPLPSPEFADAEAAELATQVAAGPDRTVFRYLARIDGRPVGSAGLTVDDGVAKLWGGGVLADARGRGAYRALLAVRLAQAAALGARFALVKARIGTSSPILRRAGFVAYGREVQHQLPVRRASAEHYRSLPHKILGSGAVFFDEAGRVLIVEPSYKDHWEIPGGVVERNEPPLAGAHREVLEELGLDRALGRLLVVDWSPPRGRRTIDLMAFVFDGGVLTEADVAAIRLQPEELRGYRFCRVDDEVNETAGLLPPILTKRVAAAVRARAAGATVYLESGDPIDGTVTPSQG
;
A
#
# COMPACT_ATOMS: atom_id res chain seq x y z
N MET A 1 -11.17 -44.86 -12.72
CA MET A 1 -10.04 -44.12 -12.12
C MET A 1 -9.71 -44.81 -10.81
N GLY A 2 -8.43 -45.06 -10.52
CA GLY A 2 -8.04 -45.59 -9.21
C GLY A 2 -8.24 -44.54 -8.12
N GLU A 3 -8.50 -44.94 -6.88
CA GLU A 3 -8.70 -44.01 -5.74
C GLU A 3 -7.49 -43.08 -5.51
N HIS A 4 -6.27 -43.59 -5.76
CA HIS A 4 -5.04 -42.80 -5.72
C HIS A 4 -4.93 -41.76 -6.84
N GLU A 5 -5.39 -42.08 -8.04
CA GLU A 5 -5.34 -41.19 -9.22
C GLU A 5 -6.29 -39.99 -9.04
N LEU A 6 -7.51 -40.24 -8.54
CA LEU A 6 -8.47 -39.17 -8.22
C LEU A 6 -7.95 -38.23 -7.12
N ARG A 7 -7.26 -38.77 -6.10
CA ARG A 7 -6.69 -37.96 -5.02
C ARG A 7 -5.69 -36.94 -5.54
N ASP A 8 -4.75 -37.37 -6.37
CA ASP A 8 -3.68 -36.50 -6.87
C ASP A 8 -4.25 -35.42 -7.80
N GLU A 9 -5.21 -35.77 -8.66
CA GLU A 9 -5.91 -34.80 -9.50
C GLU A 9 -6.72 -33.78 -8.70
N VAL A 10 -7.43 -34.21 -7.65
CA VAL A 10 -8.21 -33.32 -6.78
C VAL A 10 -7.28 -32.31 -6.07
N LEU A 11 -6.15 -32.78 -5.55
CA LEU A 11 -5.18 -31.92 -4.87
C LEU A 11 -4.51 -30.95 -5.85
N ALA A 12 -4.17 -31.39 -7.06
CA ALA A 12 -3.61 -30.54 -8.10
C ALA A 12 -4.61 -29.48 -8.58
N ALA A 13 -5.87 -29.87 -8.83
CA ALA A 13 -6.93 -28.93 -9.22
C ALA A 13 -7.23 -27.91 -8.11
N ALA A 14 -7.18 -28.32 -6.84
CA ALA A 14 -7.32 -27.42 -5.71
C ALA A 14 -6.15 -26.44 -5.58
N ALA A 15 -4.91 -26.88 -5.85
CA ALA A 15 -3.72 -26.04 -5.86
C ALA A 15 -3.78 -24.96 -6.94
N ALA A 16 -4.21 -25.34 -8.15
CA ALA A 16 -4.36 -24.43 -9.29
C ALA A 16 -5.58 -23.50 -9.15
N TRP A 17 -6.52 -23.83 -8.26
CA TRP A 17 -7.72 -23.02 -8.06
C TRP A 17 -7.46 -21.87 -7.09
N VAL A 18 -7.14 -20.72 -7.68
CA VAL A 18 -6.99 -19.46 -6.96
C VAL A 18 -7.94 -18.41 -7.54
N TRP A 19 -8.45 -17.55 -6.66
CA TRP A 19 -9.33 -16.44 -7.03
C TRP A 19 -8.54 -15.14 -6.95
N THR A 20 -8.69 -14.31 -7.97
CA THR A 20 -8.13 -12.96 -8.05
C THR A 20 -9.26 -11.99 -8.32
N PRO A 21 -9.53 -11.03 -7.41
CA PRO A 21 -10.46 -9.92 -7.69
C PRO A 21 -10.01 -9.15 -8.94
N TYR A 22 -10.97 -8.68 -9.75
CA TYR A 22 -10.68 -8.01 -11.03
C TYR A 22 -9.90 -6.69 -10.87
N ASP A 23 -10.10 -5.99 -9.76
CA ASP A 23 -9.45 -4.74 -9.36
C ASP A 23 -8.22 -4.96 -8.46
N ALA A 24 -7.81 -6.22 -8.26
CA ALA A 24 -6.60 -6.51 -7.50
C ALA A 24 -5.36 -6.05 -8.26
N ILE A 25 -4.41 -5.47 -7.53
CA ILE A 25 -3.06 -5.22 -8.04
C ILE A 25 -2.33 -6.56 -8.07
N VAL A 26 -2.08 -7.10 -9.26
CA VAL A 26 -1.30 -8.33 -9.44
C VAL A 26 0.17 -7.98 -9.59
N ALA A 27 0.98 -8.39 -8.62
CA ALA A 27 2.42 -8.17 -8.60
C ALA A 27 3.16 -9.51 -8.63
N SER A 28 4.18 -9.61 -9.48
CA SER A 28 4.93 -10.85 -9.69
C SER A 28 6.43 -10.65 -9.62
N SER A 29 7.11 -11.72 -9.25
CA SER A 29 8.54 -11.99 -9.40
C SER A 29 8.69 -13.36 -10.08
N ASP A 30 9.92 -13.82 -10.31
CA ASP A 30 10.16 -15.16 -10.87
C ASP A 30 9.50 -16.26 -9.99
N ASP A 31 9.63 -16.14 -8.66
CA ASP A 31 9.22 -17.19 -7.74
C ASP A 31 7.78 -16.99 -7.21
N VAL A 32 7.32 -15.75 -7.02
CA VAL A 32 6.04 -15.45 -6.36
C VAL A 32 5.15 -14.51 -7.16
N THR A 33 3.85 -14.80 -7.20
CA THR A 33 2.79 -13.87 -7.64
C THR A 33 1.81 -13.61 -6.48
N VAL A 34 1.50 -12.34 -6.24
CA VAL A 34 0.54 -11.89 -5.23
C VAL A 34 -0.53 -11.03 -5.90
N ALA A 35 -1.80 -11.23 -5.53
CA ALA A 35 -2.89 -10.30 -5.82
C ALA A 35 -3.17 -9.47 -4.56
N VAL A 36 -3.03 -8.16 -4.62
CA VAL A 36 -3.30 -7.23 -3.52
C VAL A 36 -4.64 -6.55 -3.74
N HIS A 37 -5.58 -6.74 -2.81
CA HIS A 37 -6.91 -6.16 -2.86
C HIS A 37 -7.34 -5.78 -1.43
N GLU A 38 -7.94 -4.60 -1.25
CA GLU A 38 -8.37 -4.07 0.05
C GLU A 38 -7.30 -4.19 1.17
N GLY A 39 -6.05 -3.86 0.84
CA GLY A 39 -4.94 -3.92 1.79
C GLY A 39 -4.44 -5.33 2.12
N LYS A 40 -4.97 -6.37 1.46
CA LYS A 40 -4.58 -7.77 1.69
C LYS A 40 -3.96 -8.39 0.43
N GLY A 41 -2.73 -8.88 0.56
CA GLY A 41 -2.07 -9.69 -0.45
C GLY A 41 -2.46 -11.16 -0.32
N THR A 42 -2.92 -11.79 -1.40
CA THR A 42 -3.12 -13.25 -1.47
C THR A 42 -2.11 -13.84 -2.43
N VAL A 43 -1.32 -14.81 -1.97
CA VAL A 43 -0.33 -15.50 -2.80
C VAL A 43 -1.07 -16.39 -3.81
N GLN A 44 -0.95 -16.03 -5.08
CA GLN A 44 -1.55 -16.75 -6.21
C GLN A 44 -0.65 -17.89 -6.69
N ARG A 45 0.66 -17.71 -6.52
CA ARG A 45 1.68 -18.64 -6.99
C ARG A 45 2.94 -18.48 -6.14
N ALA A 46 3.55 -19.60 -5.77
CA ALA A 46 4.85 -19.64 -5.13
C ALA A 46 5.61 -20.88 -5.66
N TYR A 47 6.68 -20.66 -6.42
CA TYR A 47 7.52 -21.69 -7.01
C TYR A 47 8.94 -21.52 -6.51
N GLY A 48 9.50 -22.57 -5.93
CA GLY A 48 10.85 -22.58 -5.40
C GLY A 48 11.00 -23.64 -4.31
N ASP A 49 12.23 -23.83 -3.87
CA ASP A 49 12.61 -24.78 -2.81
C ASP A 49 12.97 -24.09 -1.48
N ASP A 50 13.23 -22.77 -1.50
CA ASP A 50 13.51 -21.96 -0.32
C ASP A 50 12.24 -21.26 0.21
N PRO A 51 11.59 -21.80 1.27
CA PRO A 51 10.40 -21.18 1.84
C PRO A 51 10.67 -19.78 2.43
N ALA A 52 11.87 -19.53 2.95
CA ALA A 52 12.20 -18.24 3.56
C ALA A 52 12.26 -17.13 2.51
N ARG A 53 12.81 -17.45 1.33
CA ARG A 53 12.81 -16.55 0.17
C ARG A 53 11.39 -16.28 -0.33
N LEU A 54 10.57 -17.32 -0.51
CA LEU A 54 9.18 -17.19 -0.96
C LEU A 54 8.38 -16.27 -0.04
N VAL A 55 8.46 -16.47 1.28
CA VAL A 55 7.76 -15.62 2.25
C VAL A 55 8.25 -14.18 2.21
N THR A 56 9.56 -13.97 2.09
CA THR A 56 10.16 -12.62 2.03
C THR A 56 9.74 -11.87 0.77
N GLN A 57 9.70 -12.54 -0.39
CA GLN A 57 9.26 -11.93 -1.63
C GLN A 57 7.77 -11.59 -1.61
N ALA A 58 6.92 -12.48 -1.09
CA ALA A 58 5.50 -12.22 -0.98
C ALA A 58 5.20 -11.01 -0.07
N LEU A 59 5.89 -10.91 1.07
CA LEU A 59 5.80 -9.74 1.97
C LEU A 59 6.24 -8.45 1.27
N ARG A 60 7.33 -8.48 0.51
CA ARG A 60 7.82 -7.33 -0.26
C ARG A 60 6.82 -6.92 -1.33
N LEU A 61 6.39 -7.84 -2.19
CA LEU A 61 5.43 -7.58 -3.27
C LEU A 61 4.12 -7.02 -2.71
N THR A 62 3.62 -7.60 -1.61
CA THR A 62 2.44 -7.07 -0.92
C THR A 62 2.68 -5.65 -0.42
N GLY A 63 3.79 -5.44 0.28
CA GLY A 63 4.11 -4.16 0.92
C GLY A 63 4.38 -3.01 -0.03
N VAL A 64 5.05 -3.23 -1.17
CA VAL A 64 5.27 -2.16 -2.16
C VAL A 64 3.99 -1.80 -2.92
N ASN A 65 3.01 -2.70 -2.95
CA ASN A 65 1.70 -2.50 -3.60
C ASN A 65 0.59 -2.16 -2.60
N GLY A 66 0.94 -1.56 -1.46
CA GLY A 66 -0.05 -1.00 -0.54
C GLY A 66 -0.65 -1.99 0.46
N GLY A 67 -0.39 -3.30 0.37
CA GLY A 67 -0.92 -4.28 1.30
C GLY A 67 -0.26 -4.28 2.68
N ASP A 68 -1.06 -4.56 3.71
CA ASP A 68 -0.69 -4.59 5.13
C ASP A 68 -0.56 -6.01 5.70
N ALA A 69 -1.04 -7.01 4.97
CA ALA A 69 -0.88 -8.42 5.32
C ALA A 69 -0.83 -9.30 4.07
N VAL A 70 -0.11 -10.42 4.16
CA VAL A 70 -0.05 -11.43 3.11
C VAL A 70 -0.64 -12.75 3.59
N VAL A 71 -1.41 -13.43 2.74
CA VAL A 71 -1.99 -14.75 3.01
C VAL A 71 -1.44 -15.80 2.07
N PHE A 72 -1.00 -16.91 2.67
CA PHE A 72 -0.59 -18.14 2.00
C PHE A 72 -1.63 -19.24 2.26
N SER A 73 -2.10 -19.89 1.20
CA SER A 73 -2.83 -21.16 1.32
C SER A 73 -1.85 -22.33 1.26
N VAL A 74 -1.72 -23.08 2.35
CA VAL A 74 -0.85 -24.27 2.45
C VAL A 74 -1.70 -25.53 2.50
N HIS A 75 -1.41 -26.51 1.64
CA HIS A 75 -2.13 -27.78 1.51
C HIS A 75 -1.14 -28.94 1.24
N PRO A 76 -1.57 -30.21 1.20
CA PRO A 76 -0.65 -31.35 1.10
C PRO A 76 0.21 -31.42 -0.17
N ALA A 77 -0.17 -30.68 -1.22
CA ALA A 77 0.59 -30.58 -2.48
C ALA A 77 1.38 -29.26 -2.59
N THR A 78 1.44 -28.46 -1.52
CA THR A 78 2.27 -27.25 -1.47
C THR A 78 3.75 -27.61 -1.50
N VAL A 79 4.49 -26.94 -2.37
CA VAL A 79 5.94 -27.05 -2.49
C VAL A 79 6.55 -25.67 -2.20
N PRO A 80 7.58 -25.57 -1.34
CA PRO A 80 8.20 -26.66 -0.57
C PRO A 80 7.31 -27.11 0.61
N ALA A 81 7.42 -28.39 0.98
CA ALA A 81 6.55 -29.00 1.99
C ALA A 81 6.66 -28.36 3.39
N ASN A 82 7.78 -27.72 3.70
CA ASN A 82 8.04 -27.02 4.96
C ASN A 82 7.64 -25.53 4.93
N LEU A 83 6.91 -25.06 3.90
CA LEU A 83 6.46 -23.67 3.82
C LEU A 83 5.56 -23.29 5.01
N GLY A 84 4.66 -24.18 5.43
CA GLY A 84 3.82 -23.98 6.63
C GLY A 84 4.62 -23.79 7.92
N ASP A 85 5.72 -24.54 8.07
CA ASP A 85 6.62 -24.41 9.23
C ASP A 85 7.35 -23.07 9.23
N GLU A 86 7.79 -22.59 8.05
CA GLU A 86 8.43 -21.28 7.91
C GLU A 86 7.47 -20.13 8.21
N LEU A 87 6.23 -20.22 7.73
CA LEU A 87 5.18 -19.24 8.03
C LEU A 87 4.92 -19.19 9.55
N THR A 88 4.84 -20.35 10.19
CA THR A 88 4.66 -20.47 11.64
C THR A 88 5.85 -19.89 12.42
N ARG A 89 7.10 -20.18 12.00
CA ARG A 89 8.32 -19.60 12.60
C ARG A 89 8.34 -18.07 12.54
N ARG A 90 7.74 -17.48 11.50
CA ARG A 90 7.61 -16.03 11.33
C ARG A 90 6.41 -15.42 12.08
N GLY A 91 5.67 -16.24 12.82
CA GLY A 91 4.53 -15.81 13.63
C GLY A 91 3.26 -15.59 12.83
N SER A 92 3.00 -16.40 11.81
CA SER A 92 1.74 -16.33 11.07
C SER A 92 0.54 -16.71 11.93
N GLU A 93 -0.59 -16.03 11.72
CA GLU A 93 -1.89 -16.41 12.28
C GLU A 93 -2.65 -17.31 11.29
N ILE A 94 -3.39 -18.29 11.79
CA ILE A 94 -4.30 -19.10 10.94
C ILE A 94 -5.62 -18.34 10.82
N VAL A 95 -5.95 -17.92 9.59
CA VAL A 95 -7.16 -17.11 9.29
C VAL A 95 -8.25 -17.90 8.57
N GLY A 96 -7.98 -19.14 8.20
CA GLY A 96 -8.96 -19.98 7.51
C GLY A 96 -8.49 -21.42 7.39
N GLU A 97 -9.43 -22.35 7.46
CA GLU A 97 -9.16 -23.78 7.29
C GLU A 97 -10.28 -24.43 6.47
N HIS A 98 -9.89 -25.13 5.43
CA HIS A 98 -10.81 -25.70 4.45
C HIS A 98 -10.47 -27.17 4.18
N ASP A 99 -11.48 -28.02 4.15
CA ASP A 99 -11.37 -29.35 3.56
C ASP A 99 -11.37 -29.20 2.04
N ILE A 100 -10.35 -29.75 1.38
CA ILE A 100 -10.35 -29.97 -0.06
C ILE A 100 -11.24 -31.19 -0.31
N SER A 101 -12.48 -30.93 -0.68
CA SER A 101 -13.53 -31.95 -0.83
C SER A 101 -13.88 -32.14 -2.29
N ALA A 102 -14.04 -33.39 -2.73
CA ALA A 102 -14.53 -33.69 -4.07
C ALA A 102 -15.63 -34.75 -4.09
N TYR A 103 -16.50 -34.66 -5.09
CA TYR A 103 -17.53 -35.65 -5.41
C TYR A 103 -17.25 -36.23 -6.80
N ASP A 104 -17.13 -37.54 -6.90
CA ASP A 104 -16.91 -38.26 -8.16
C ASP A 104 -18.21 -38.32 -8.97
N LEU A 105 -18.27 -37.60 -10.09
CA LEU A 105 -19.46 -37.53 -10.95
C LEU A 105 -19.58 -38.74 -11.88
N SER A 106 -18.52 -39.56 -12.03
CA SER A 106 -18.57 -40.77 -12.85
C SER A 106 -19.49 -41.85 -12.26
N GLY A 107 -19.71 -41.80 -10.93
CA GLY A 107 -20.65 -42.67 -10.21
C GLY A 107 -22.11 -42.23 -10.28
N GLY A 108 -22.42 -41.13 -10.96
CA GLY A 108 -23.76 -40.54 -11.02
C GLY A 108 -24.00 -39.45 -9.97
N LEU A 109 -25.14 -38.78 -10.07
CA LEU A 109 -25.50 -37.66 -9.20
C LEU A 109 -25.94 -38.15 -7.80
N PRO A 110 -25.64 -37.40 -6.72
CA PRO A 110 -26.09 -37.77 -5.39
C PRO A 110 -27.59 -37.55 -5.26
N GLU A 111 -28.27 -38.41 -4.51
CA GLU A 111 -29.65 -38.20 -4.14
C GLU A 111 -29.74 -37.15 -3.02
N LEU A 112 -30.14 -35.94 -3.39
CA LEU A 112 -30.27 -34.83 -2.46
C LEU A 112 -31.76 -34.53 -2.22
N ALA A 113 -32.22 -34.65 -0.98
CA ALA A 113 -33.59 -34.31 -0.61
C ALA A 113 -33.82 -32.78 -0.69
N VAL A 114 -34.32 -32.32 -1.84
CA VAL A 114 -34.69 -30.92 -2.10
C VAL A 114 -36.17 -30.71 -1.79
N PRO A 115 -36.52 -29.82 -0.84
CA PRO A 115 -37.91 -29.49 -0.56
C PRO A 115 -38.61 -28.82 -1.75
N ALA A 116 -39.89 -29.11 -1.94
CA ALA A 116 -40.66 -28.63 -3.09
C ALA A 116 -40.91 -27.11 -3.09
N ASP A 117 -40.83 -26.46 -1.93
CA ASP A 117 -40.96 -25.01 -1.74
C ASP A 117 -39.67 -24.22 -2.09
N VAL A 118 -38.57 -24.93 -2.36
CA VAL A 118 -37.30 -24.32 -2.77
C VAL A 118 -37.18 -24.36 -4.29
N THR A 119 -37.10 -23.19 -4.91
CA THR A 119 -36.81 -23.06 -6.34
C THR A 119 -35.39 -22.55 -6.55
N VAL A 120 -34.77 -22.93 -7.66
CA VAL A 120 -33.44 -22.45 -8.05
C VAL A 120 -33.48 -22.00 -9.50
N GLU A 121 -33.01 -20.80 -9.77
CA GLU A 121 -32.88 -20.25 -11.12
C GLU A 121 -31.42 -19.96 -11.45
N ARG A 122 -31.11 -19.98 -12.75
CA ARG A 122 -29.81 -19.54 -13.26
C ARG A 122 -29.81 -18.02 -13.34
N VAL A 123 -28.70 -17.41 -12.95
CA VAL A 123 -28.45 -15.97 -13.09
C VAL A 123 -27.92 -15.73 -14.50
N ASP A 124 -28.74 -15.06 -15.32
CA ASP A 124 -28.47 -14.71 -16.71
C ASP A 124 -28.65 -13.22 -17.00
N THR A 125 -29.20 -12.44 -16.05
CA THR A 125 -29.37 -10.99 -16.21
C THR A 125 -28.62 -10.18 -15.13
N PRO A 126 -28.29 -8.91 -15.38
CA PRO A 126 -27.69 -8.02 -14.39
C PRO A 126 -28.53 -7.86 -13.11
N GLU A 127 -29.86 -7.87 -13.22
CA GLU A 127 -30.77 -7.75 -12.07
C GLU A 127 -30.67 -8.98 -11.15
N GLN A 128 -30.70 -10.18 -11.74
CA GLN A 128 -30.50 -11.42 -10.99
C GLN A 128 -29.09 -11.49 -10.37
N LEU A 129 -28.08 -10.94 -11.05
CA LEU A 129 -26.72 -10.85 -10.54
C LEU A 129 -26.64 -9.96 -9.29
N ALA A 130 -27.31 -8.81 -9.33
CA ALA A 130 -27.41 -7.92 -8.17
C ALA A 130 -28.10 -8.61 -6.98
N GLU A 131 -29.19 -9.36 -7.21
CA GLU A 131 -29.85 -10.16 -6.17
C GLU A 131 -28.90 -11.23 -5.59
N ALA A 132 -28.16 -11.94 -6.44
CA ALA A 132 -27.20 -12.96 -6.02
C ALA A 132 -26.07 -12.39 -5.16
N TYR A 133 -25.58 -11.20 -5.51
CA TYR A 133 -24.57 -10.48 -4.72
C TYR A 133 -25.11 -9.92 -3.41
N ALA A 134 -26.36 -9.43 -3.39
CA ALA A 134 -27.00 -9.02 -2.15
C ALA A 134 -27.14 -10.20 -1.17
N VAL A 135 -27.56 -11.36 -1.65
CA VAL A 135 -27.63 -12.60 -0.85
C VAL A 135 -26.24 -13.05 -0.40
N ALA A 136 -25.25 -13.05 -1.29
CA ALA A 136 -23.88 -13.46 -0.94
C ALA A 136 -23.27 -12.54 0.13
N SER A 137 -23.38 -11.23 -0.05
CA SER A 137 -22.87 -10.22 0.89
C SER A 137 -23.48 -10.42 2.28
N ALA A 138 -24.80 -10.58 2.37
CA ALA A 138 -25.48 -10.86 3.62
C ALA A 138 -25.12 -12.23 4.23
N ALA A 139 -25.00 -13.29 3.42
CA ALA A 139 -24.68 -14.63 3.89
C ALA A 139 -23.25 -14.78 4.41
N PHE A 140 -22.29 -14.03 3.83
CA PHE A 140 -20.88 -14.05 4.18
C PHE A 140 -20.45 -12.88 5.09
N GLY A 141 -21.36 -11.95 5.40
CA GLY A 141 -21.06 -10.77 6.21
C GLY A 141 -20.03 -9.84 5.56
N GLN A 142 -20.14 -9.66 4.24
CA GLN A 142 -19.26 -8.82 3.43
C GLN A 142 -20.02 -7.57 2.98
N PRO A 143 -19.33 -6.46 2.68
CA PRO A 143 -19.96 -5.31 2.01
C PRO A 143 -20.51 -5.71 0.65
N LEU A 144 -21.46 -4.92 0.15
CA LEU A 144 -21.88 -5.04 -1.25
C LEU A 144 -20.68 -4.73 -2.18
N PRO A 145 -20.64 -5.31 -3.38
CA PRO A 145 -19.62 -4.99 -4.37
C PRO A 145 -19.56 -3.49 -4.67
N SER A 146 -18.36 -2.99 -4.98
CA SER A 146 -18.20 -1.64 -5.53
C SER A 146 -18.93 -1.54 -6.88
N PRO A 147 -19.31 -0.32 -7.32
CA PRO A 147 -19.92 -0.13 -8.64
C PRO A 147 -19.05 -0.68 -9.78
N GLU A 148 -17.74 -0.43 -9.72
CA GLU A 148 -16.77 -0.92 -10.70
C GLU A 148 -16.73 -2.46 -10.74
N PHE A 149 -16.83 -3.12 -9.58
CA PHE A 149 -16.87 -4.59 -9.50
C PHE A 149 -18.16 -5.13 -10.10
N ALA A 150 -19.29 -4.49 -9.78
CA ALA A 150 -20.58 -4.88 -10.32
C ALA A 150 -20.63 -4.76 -11.85
N ASP A 151 -20.06 -3.68 -12.41
CA ASP A 151 -19.99 -3.47 -13.86
C ASP A 151 -19.12 -4.52 -14.55
N ALA A 152 -17.95 -4.84 -13.98
CA ALA A 152 -17.06 -5.87 -14.51
C ALA A 152 -17.71 -7.26 -14.50
N GLU A 153 -18.39 -7.60 -13.40
CA GLU A 153 -19.11 -8.87 -13.27
C GLU A 153 -20.34 -8.97 -14.18
N ALA A 154 -21.03 -7.85 -14.42
CA ALA A 154 -22.13 -7.79 -15.39
C ALA A 154 -21.63 -7.98 -16.83
N ALA A 155 -20.48 -7.40 -17.18
CA ALA A 155 -19.83 -7.61 -18.48
C ALA A 155 -19.38 -9.07 -18.66
N GLU A 156 -18.78 -9.67 -17.62
CA GLU A 156 -18.41 -11.09 -17.63
C GLU A 156 -19.64 -12.00 -17.74
N LEU A 157 -20.73 -11.68 -17.01
CA LEU A 157 -21.98 -12.41 -17.14
C LEU A 157 -22.52 -12.36 -18.58
N ALA A 158 -22.50 -11.18 -19.22
CA ALA A 158 -22.95 -11.02 -20.60
C ALA A 158 -22.12 -11.87 -21.58
N THR A 159 -20.79 -11.88 -21.40
CA THR A 159 -19.87 -12.75 -22.16
C THR A 159 -20.24 -14.23 -22.01
N GLN A 160 -20.44 -14.69 -20.77
CA GLN A 160 -20.77 -16.09 -20.47
C GLN A 160 -22.15 -16.48 -21.00
N VAL A 161 -23.13 -15.58 -20.95
CA VAL A 161 -24.47 -15.82 -21.53
C VAL A 161 -24.38 -15.91 -23.05
N ALA A 162 -23.61 -15.02 -23.69
CA ALA A 162 -23.41 -15.01 -25.13
C ALA A 162 -22.67 -16.26 -25.65
N ALA A 163 -21.82 -16.89 -24.82
CA ALA A 163 -21.13 -18.13 -25.15
C ALA A 163 -22.09 -19.34 -25.33
N GLY A 164 -23.34 -19.25 -24.84
CA GLY A 164 -24.37 -20.26 -25.07
C GLY A 164 -23.93 -21.67 -24.62
N PRO A 165 -23.86 -22.67 -25.51
CA PRO A 165 -23.39 -24.02 -25.18
C PRO A 165 -21.94 -24.10 -24.69
N ASP A 166 -21.09 -23.15 -25.09
CA ASP A 166 -19.66 -23.12 -24.72
C ASP A 166 -19.41 -22.45 -23.36
N ARG A 167 -20.48 -22.02 -22.67
CA ARG A 167 -20.42 -21.39 -21.35
C ARG A 167 -19.82 -22.34 -20.31
N THR A 168 -18.86 -21.84 -19.55
CA THR A 168 -18.17 -22.60 -18.49
C THR A 168 -18.43 -22.06 -17.09
N VAL A 169 -18.92 -20.82 -16.95
CA VAL A 169 -19.17 -20.16 -15.66
C VAL A 169 -20.66 -19.93 -15.44
N PHE A 170 -21.20 -20.45 -14.35
CA PHE A 170 -22.62 -20.40 -14.00
C PHE A 170 -22.82 -19.82 -12.60
N ARG A 171 -23.89 -19.04 -12.43
CA ARG A 171 -24.34 -18.49 -11.15
C ARG A 171 -25.81 -18.87 -10.96
N TYR A 172 -26.20 -19.11 -9.71
CA TYR A 172 -27.54 -19.56 -9.35
C TYR A 172 -28.08 -18.79 -8.15
N LEU A 173 -29.40 -18.60 -8.14
CA LEU A 173 -30.16 -17.99 -7.06
C LEU A 173 -31.21 -18.99 -6.57
N ALA A 174 -31.23 -19.24 -5.25
CA ALA A 174 -32.26 -20.05 -4.61
C ALA A 174 -33.30 -19.13 -3.98
N ARG A 175 -34.58 -19.46 -4.20
CA ARG A 175 -35.71 -18.77 -3.61
C ARG A 175 -36.55 -19.71 -2.75
N ILE A 176 -37.14 -19.14 -1.72
CA ILE A 176 -38.18 -19.76 -0.90
C ILE A 176 -39.32 -18.76 -0.85
N ASP A 177 -40.52 -19.20 -1.22
CA ASP A 177 -41.71 -18.33 -1.29
C ASP A 177 -41.48 -17.05 -2.13
N GLY A 178 -40.68 -17.16 -3.20
CA GLY A 178 -40.32 -16.05 -4.10
C GLY A 178 -39.19 -15.13 -3.60
N ARG A 179 -38.79 -15.23 -2.32
CA ARG A 179 -37.69 -14.43 -1.74
C ARG A 179 -36.33 -15.07 -2.06
N PRO A 180 -35.32 -14.32 -2.54
CA PRO A 180 -33.94 -14.79 -2.62
C PRO A 180 -33.39 -15.13 -1.24
N VAL A 181 -32.88 -16.35 -1.08
CA VAL A 181 -32.34 -16.83 0.21
C VAL A 181 -30.98 -17.49 0.09
N GLY A 182 -30.55 -17.88 -1.11
CA GLY A 182 -29.23 -18.44 -1.32
C GLY A 182 -28.66 -18.11 -2.69
N SER A 183 -27.35 -18.07 -2.80
CA SER A 183 -26.64 -17.92 -4.07
C SER A 183 -25.44 -18.85 -4.12
N ALA A 184 -25.04 -19.22 -5.34
CA ALA A 184 -23.86 -20.05 -5.56
C ALA A 184 -23.36 -19.96 -7.00
N GLY A 185 -22.07 -20.25 -7.19
CA GLY A 185 -21.44 -20.34 -8.51
C GLY A 185 -20.84 -21.72 -8.81
N LEU A 186 -20.54 -21.91 -10.09
CA LEU A 186 -19.92 -23.07 -10.68
C LEU A 186 -19.00 -22.61 -11.82
N THR A 187 -17.80 -23.15 -11.88
CA THR A 187 -16.93 -23.09 -13.06
C THR A 187 -16.57 -24.50 -13.48
N VAL A 188 -16.76 -24.86 -14.75
CA VAL A 188 -16.33 -26.15 -15.29
C VAL A 188 -15.17 -25.91 -16.25
N ASP A 189 -14.02 -26.48 -15.94
CA ASP A 189 -12.77 -26.26 -16.68
C ASP A 189 -11.92 -27.53 -16.62
N ASP A 190 -11.40 -27.95 -17.77
CA ASP A 190 -10.60 -29.18 -17.95
C ASP A 190 -11.18 -30.43 -17.24
N GLY A 191 -12.50 -30.63 -17.39
CA GLY A 191 -13.21 -31.75 -16.77
C GLY A 191 -13.35 -31.67 -15.24
N VAL A 192 -13.07 -30.51 -14.62
CA VAL A 192 -13.22 -30.27 -13.19
C VAL A 192 -14.28 -29.21 -12.92
N ALA A 193 -15.27 -29.53 -12.07
CA ALA A 193 -16.31 -28.59 -11.66
C ALA A 193 -15.97 -27.91 -10.31
N LYS A 194 -15.49 -26.67 -10.35
CA LYS A 194 -15.17 -25.86 -9.17
C LYS A 194 -16.46 -25.20 -8.63
N LEU A 195 -16.93 -25.60 -7.45
CA LEU A 195 -18.13 -25.03 -6.84
C LEU A 195 -17.75 -23.92 -5.85
N TRP A 196 -18.26 -22.71 -6.06
CA TRP A 196 -17.85 -21.53 -5.29
C TRP A 196 -19.04 -20.68 -4.84
N GLY A 197 -18.77 -19.72 -3.95
CA GLY A 197 -19.75 -18.71 -3.52
C GLY A 197 -21.02 -19.23 -2.86
N GLY A 198 -21.07 -20.49 -2.42
CA GLY A 198 -22.29 -21.10 -1.88
C GLY A 198 -22.70 -20.55 -0.52
N GLY A 199 -23.65 -19.61 -0.50
CA GLY A 199 -24.14 -18.93 0.70
C GLY A 199 -25.66 -19.03 0.84
N VAL A 200 -26.15 -19.12 2.08
CA VAL A 200 -27.59 -19.07 2.42
C VAL A 200 -27.78 -18.13 3.61
N LEU A 201 -28.76 -17.24 3.51
CA LEU A 201 -29.15 -16.30 4.56
C LEU A 201 -29.42 -17.04 5.87
N ALA A 202 -29.02 -16.45 7.00
CA ALA A 202 -29.05 -17.10 8.30
C ALA A 202 -30.46 -17.57 8.72
N ASP A 203 -31.48 -16.76 8.43
CA ASP A 203 -32.91 -17.01 8.70
C ASP A 203 -33.52 -18.12 7.83
N ALA A 204 -32.88 -18.47 6.71
CA ALA A 204 -33.34 -19.50 5.77
C ALA A 204 -32.54 -20.82 5.84
N ARG A 205 -31.57 -20.92 6.77
CA ARG A 205 -30.77 -22.15 6.96
C ARG A 205 -31.64 -23.31 7.44
N GLY A 206 -31.22 -24.54 7.12
CA GLY A 206 -31.95 -25.76 7.48
C GLY A 206 -33.17 -26.07 6.59
N ARG A 207 -33.60 -25.13 5.73
CA ARG A 207 -34.75 -25.31 4.81
C ARG A 207 -34.42 -25.91 3.45
N GLY A 208 -33.20 -26.41 3.24
CA GLY A 208 -32.83 -27.14 2.01
C GLY A 208 -32.30 -26.29 0.84
N ALA A 209 -32.27 -24.95 0.93
CA ALA A 209 -31.74 -24.06 -0.12
C ALA A 209 -30.31 -24.44 -0.59
N TYR A 210 -29.41 -24.75 0.34
CA TYR A 210 -28.04 -25.17 -0.01
C TYR A 210 -28.02 -26.49 -0.79
N ARG A 211 -28.89 -27.46 -0.42
CA ARG A 211 -28.99 -28.75 -1.12
C ARG A 211 -29.54 -28.55 -2.53
N ALA A 212 -30.53 -27.67 -2.71
CA ALA A 212 -31.06 -27.32 -4.02
C ALA A 212 -29.99 -26.69 -4.92
N LEU A 213 -29.24 -25.71 -4.40
CA LEU A 213 -28.11 -25.09 -5.11
C LEU A 213 -27.02 -26.11 -5.46
N LEU A 214 -26.70 -27.03 -4.55
CA LEU A 214 -25.75 -28.11 -4.81
C LEU A 214 -26.23 -29.04 -5.92
N ALA A 215 -27.51 -29.45 -5.88
CA ALA A 215 -28.09 -30.37 -6.86
C ALA A 215 -28.02 -29.80 -8.28
N VAL A 216 -28.44 -28.56 -8.51
CA VAL A 216 -28.42 -27.95 -9.85
C VAL A 216 -27.01 -27.76 -10.38
N ARG A 217 -26.03 -27.42 -9.52
CA ARG A 217 -24.63 -27.25 -9.92
C ARG A 217 -23.98 -28.58 -10.28
N LEU A 218 -24.25 -29.65 -9.53
CA LEU A 218 -23.75 -30.99 -9.86
C LEU A 218 -24.37 -31.52 -11.16
N ALA A 219 -25.67 -31.30 -11.37
CA ALA A 219 -26.33 -31.65 -12.63
C ALA A 219 -25.74 -30.88 -13.82
N GLN A 220 -25.50 -29.57 -13.69
CA GLN A 220 -24.85 -28.76 -14.71
C GLN A 220 -23.42 -29.22 -14.98
N ALA A 221 -22.65 -29.54 -13.93
CA ALA A 221 -21.30 -30.06 -14.05
C ALA A 221 -21.27 -31.39 -14.84
N ALA A 222 -22.16 -32.33 -14.50
CA ALA A 222 -22.28 -33.60 -15.21
C ALA A 222 -22.70 -33.40 -16.68
N ALA A 223 -23.62 -32.47 -16.96
CA ALA A 223 -24.05 -32.14 -18.33
C ALA A 223 -22.90 -31.58 -19.19
N LEU A 224 -21.92 -30.92 -18.56
CA LEU A 224 -20.71 -30.41 -19.21
C LEU A 224 -19.55 -31.42 -19.21
N GLY A 225 -19.79 -32.66 -18.79
CA GLY A 225 -18.79 -33.73 -18.80
C GLY A 225 -17.72 -33.62 -17.72
N ALA A 226 -17.95 -32.88 -16.64
CA ALA A 226 -17.02 -32.85 -15.51
C ALA A 226 -16.91 -34.24 -14.87
N ARG A 227 -15.68 -34.66 -14.57
CA ARG A 227 -15.37 -35.95 -13.95
C ARG A 227 -15.60 -35.93 -12.45
N PHE A 228 -15.31 -34.81 -11.81
CA PHE A 228 -15.60 -34.58 -10.39
C PHE A 228 -15.92 -33.12 -10.10
N ALA A 229 -16.64 -32.89 -9.00
CA ALA A 229 -16.90 -31.56 -8.46
C ALA A 229 -16.01 -31.30 -7.24
N LEU A 230 -15.36 -30.14 -7.21
CA LEU A 230 -14.38 -29.71 -6.20
C LEU A 230 -14.93 -28.55 -5.37
N VAL A 231 -14.72 -28.60 -4.05
CA VAL A 231 -15.02 -27.52 -3.10
C VAL A 231 -13.90 -27.37 -2.08
N LYS A 232 -13.45 -26.14 -1.85
CA LYS A 232 -12.67 -25.77 -0.64
C LYS A 232 -13.67 -25.43 0.48
N ALA A 233 -14.07 -26.45 1.24
CA ALA A 233 -15.18 -26.37 2.17
C ALA A 233 -14.72 -25.95 3.57
N ARG A 234 -15.34 -24.91 4.15
CA ARG A 234 -15.06 -24.51 5.54
C ARG A 234 -15.42 -25.65 6.49
N ILE A 235 -14.46 -26.05 7.32
CA ILE A 235 -14.58 -27.22 8.22
C ILE A 235 -15.77 -27.06 9.17
N GLY A 236 -15.98 -25.86 9.71
CA GLY A 236 -17.06 -25.58 10.67
C GLY A 236 -18.46 -25.38 10.06
N THR A 237 -18.61 -25.31 8.74
CA THR A 237 -19.90 -24.96 8.12
C THR A 237 -20.30 -25.88 6.95
N SER A 238 -19.63 -25.77 5.80
CA SER A 238 -20.04 -26.48 4.59
C SER A 238 -19.53 -27.91 4.51
N SER A 239 -18.38 -28.24 5.13
CA SER A 239 -17.80 -29.59 5.07
C SER A 239 -18.78 -30.68 5.59
N PRO A 240 -19.45 -30.54 6.76
CA PRO A 240 -20.41 -31.56 7.23
C PRO A 240 -21.65 -31.72 6.34
N ILE A 241 -22.03 -30.69 5.59
CA ILE A 241 -23.14 -30.76 4.63
C ILE A 241 -22.70 -31.53 3.39
N LEU A 242 -21.52 -31.22 2.86
CA LEU A 242 -20.96 -31.86 1.68
C LEU A 242 -20.66 -33.34 1.91
N ARG A 243 -20.12 -33.72 3.09
CA ARG A 243 -19.91 -35.14 3.45
C ARG A 243 -21.20 -35.94 3.44
N ARG A 244 -22.31 -35.37 3.95
CA ARG A 244 -23.64 -35.99 3.87
C ARG A 244 -24.19 -36.08 2.44
N ALA A 245 -23.73 -35.20 1.56
CA ALA A 245 -24.03 -35.24 0.13
C ALA A 245 -23.12 -36.19 -0.66
N GLY A 246 -22.21 -36.91 0.00
CA GLY A 246 -21.31 -37.88 -0.62
C GLY A 246 -19.93 -37.34 -1.02
N PHE A 247 -19.59 -36.09 -0.67
CA PHE A 247 -18.24 -35.58 -0.90
C PHE A 247 -17.22 -36.24 0.04
N VAL A 248 -16.04 -36.53 -0.51
CA VAL A 248 -14.89 -37.06 0.21
C VAL A 248 -13.85 -35.96 0.38
N ALA A 249 -13.27 -35.84 1.58
CA ALA A 249 -12.18 -34.91 1.86
C ALA A 249 -10.83 -35.56 1.55
N TYR A 250 -10.05 -34.93 0.66
CA TYR A 250 -8.76 -35.43 0.17
C TYR A 250 -7.56 -34.77 0.87
N GLY A 251 -7.76 -33.60 1.49
CA GLY A 251 -6.72 -32.87 2.21
C GLY A 251 -7.27 -31.63 2.92
N ARG A 252 -6.42 -30.95 3.69
CA ARG A 252 -6.74 -29.69 4.36
C ARG A 252 -5.91 -28.57 3.75
N GLU A 253 -6.55 -27.45 3.42
CA GLU A 253 -5.90 -26.19 3.15
C GLU A 253 -5.95 -25.30 4.40
N VAL A 254 -4.81 -24.79 4.82
CA VAL A 254 -4.64 -23.87 5.95
C VAL A 254 -4.17 -22.52 5.41
N GLN A 255 -4.92 -21.47 5.72
CA GLN A 255 -4.58 -20.10 5.34
C GLN A 255 -3.77 -19.43 6.45
N HIS A 256 -2.49 -19.19 6.18
CA HIS A 256 -1.57 -18.49 7.07
C HIS A 256 -1.48 -17.01 6.68
N GLN A 257 -1.68 -16.11 7.63
CA GLN A 257 -1.55 -14.67 7.45
C GLN A 257 -0.32 -14.14 8.17
N LEU A 258 0.51 -13.35 7.48
CA LEU A 258 1.61 -12.60 8.07
C LEU A 258 1.40 -11.10 7.88
N PRO A 259 1.66 -10.27 8.91
CA PRO A 259 1.62 -8.83 8.77
C PRO A 259 2.80 -8.32 7.93
N VAL A 260 2.55 -7.38 7.05
CA VAL A 260 3.59 -6.58 6.40
C VAL A 260 4.02 -5.49 7.38
N ARG A 261 5.21 -5.66 7.98
CA ARG A 261 5.72 -4.67 8.94
C ARG A 261 6.17 -3.41 8.21
N ARG A 262 5.57 -2.27 8.60
CA ARG A 262 5.98 -0.92 8.18
C ARG A 262 6.36 -0.10 9.41
N ALA A 263 7.22 0.89 9.22
CA ALA A 263 7.45 1.91 10.24
C ALA A 263 6.11 2.60 10.57
N SER A 264 5.73 2.62 11.85
CA SER A 264 4.48 3.23 12.28
C SER A 264 4.58 4.76 12.28
N ALA A 265 3.44 5.45 12.25
CA ALA A 265 3.42 6.90 12.44
C ALA A 265 4.07 7.31 13.78
N GLU A 266 3.95 6.49 14.82
CA GLU A 266 4.61 6.70 16.11
C GLU A 266 6.12 6.54 16.01
N HIS A 267 6.62 5.57 15.23
CA HIS A 267 8.04 5.44 14.94
C HIS A 267 8.58 6.74 14.32
N TYR A 268 7.93 7.28 13.29
CA TYR A 268 8.36 8.53 12.67
C TYR A 268 8.32 9.72 13.64
N ARG A 269 7.31 9.80 14.52
CA ARG A 269 7.25 10.86 15.57
C ARG A 269 8.35 10.73 16.62
N SER A 270 8.88 9.54 16.83
CA SER A 270 9.96 9.27 17.79
C SER A 270 11.35 9.59 17.24
N LEU A 271 11.49 9.77 15.92
CA LEU A 271 12.78 10.06 15.31
C LEU A 271 13.29 11.45 15.74
N PRO A 272 14.62 11.67 15.73
CA PRO A 272 15.18 12.99 16.03
C PRO A 272 14.67 14.07 15.07
N HIS A 273 14.19 15.19 15.60
CA HIS A 273 13.84 16.38 14.83
C HIS A 273 14.93 17.45 14.97
N LYS A 274 15.15 18.23 13.91
CA LYS A 274 16.08 19.37 13.89
C LYS A 274 15.32 20.67 13.66
N ILE A 275 15.81 21.78 14.18
CA ILE A 275 15.32 23.09 13.73
C ILE A 275 15.90 23.34 12.34
N LEU A 276 15.06 23.78 11.41
CA LEU A 276 15.51 24.25 10.11
C LEU A 276 15.47 25.78 10.11
N GLY A 277 16.60 26.42 9.87
CA GLY A 277 16.69 27.85 9.58
C GLY A 277 16.90 28.04 8.08
N SER A 278 16.31 29.07 7.50
CA SER A 278 16.44 29.34 6.08
C SER A 278 16.49 30.83 5.81
N GLY A 279 17.42 31.25 4.96
CA GLY A 279 17.58 32.66 4.61
C GLY A 279 18.29 32.85 3.27
N ALA A 280 18.50 34.11 2.89
CA ALA A 280 19.12 34.47 1.63
C ALA A 280 20.20 35.54 1.80
N VAL A 281 21.25 35.46 0.99
CA VAL A 281 22.24 36.54 0.86
C VAL A 281 21.97 37.34 -0.40
N PHE A 282 21.63 38.60 -0.25
CA PHE A 282 21.46 39.55 -1.35
C PHE A 282 22.71 40.41 -1.50
N PHE A 283 22.94 40.87 -2.72
CA PHE A 283 24.07 41.74 -3.05
C PHE A 283 23.53 43.04 -3.62
N ASP A 284 24.17 44.17 -3.38
CA ASP A 284 23.94 45.35 -4.22
C ASP A 284 24.80 45.29 -5.50
N GLU A 285 24.65 46.30 -6.36
CA GLU A 285 25.43 46.40 -7.61
C GLU A 285 26.94 46.56 -7.38
N ALA A 286 27.36 46.95 -6.17
CA ALA A 286 28.75 47.00 -5.76
C ALA A 286 29.27 45.68 -5.17
N GLY A 287 28.43 44.64 -5.11
CA GLY A 287 28.78 43.31 -4.58
C GLY A 287 28.81 43.23 -3.05
N ARG A 288 28.26 44.22 -2.33
CA ARG A 288 28.17 44.20 -0.86
C ARG A 288 26.96 43.38 -0.43
N VAL A 289 27.08 42.65 0.67
CA VAL A 289 26.05 41.76 1.21
C VAL A 289 25.04 42.53 2.06
N LEU A 290 23.74 42.30 1.84
CA LEU A 290 22.67 42.81 2.69
C LEU A 290 22.62 42.04 4.02
N ILE A 291 22.67 42.77 5.12
CA ILE A 291 22.35 42.30 6.48
C ILE A 291 21.22 43.15 7.06
N VAL A 292 20.45 42.57 7.97
CA VAL A 292 19.29 43.18 8.64
C VAL A 292 19.50 43.25 10.15
N GLU A 293 18.83 44.19 10.80
CA GLU A 293 18.90 44.43 12.25
C GLU A 293 17.57 44.04 12.91
N PRO A 294 17.49 42.86 13.55
CA PRO A 294 16.29 42.43 14.26
C PRO A 294 15.97 43.34 15.46
N SER A 295 14.69 43.60 15.69
CA SER A 295 14.18 44.46 16.76
C SER A 295 14.35 43.85 18.17
N TYR A 296 14.53 42.53 18.26
CA TYR A 296 14.49 41.76 19.50
C TYR A 296 15.82 41.06 19.82
N LYS A 297 16.84 41.22 18.99
CA LYS A 297 18.19 40.66 19.19
C LYS A 297 19.21 41.78 19.39
N ASP A 298 20.36 41.42 19.97
CA ASP A 298 21.52 42.29 20.19
C ASP A 298 22.56 42.19 19.05
N HIS A 299 22.24 41.48 17.97
CA HIS A 299 23.11 41.26 16.82
C HIS A 299 22.30 41.28 15.52
N TRP A 300 23.00 41.57 14.43
CA TRP A 300 22.46 41.60 13.07
C TRP A 300 22.38 40.18 12.49
N GLU A 301 21.59 40.02 11.44
CA GLU A 301 21.39 38.75 10.73
C GLU A 301 21.34 38.95 9.20
N ILE A 302 21.19 37.84 8.45
CA ILE A 302 20.75 37.89 7.05
C ILE A 302 19.23 37.74 7.01
N PRO A 303 18.55 38.22 5.95
CA PRO A 303 17.11 37.99 5.79
C PRO A 303 16.78 36.50 5.84
N GLY A 304 15.84 36.11 6.69
CA GLY A 304 15.50 34.71 6.93
C GLY A 304 15.11 34.35 8.36
N GLY A 305 14.55 33.17 8.52
CA GLY A 305 13.98 32.73 9.79
C GLY A 305 13.89 31.22 9.93
N VAL A 306 13.05 30.76 10.85
CA VAL A 306 12.82 29.33 11.10
C VAL A 306 11.74 28.83 10.15
N VAL A 307 11.99 27.69 9.51
CA VAL A 307 11.05 27.06 8.59
C VAL A 307 9.86 26.49 9.36
N GLU A 308 8.66 26.69 8.84
CA GLU A 308 7.44 26.17 9.43
C GLU A 308 7.29 24.65 9.28
N ARG A 309 6.31 24.08 10.00
CA ARG A 309 6.03 22.64 9.91
C ARG A 309 5.61 22.26 8.50
N ASN A 310 6.31 21.28 7.91
CA ASN A 310 6.10 20.78 6.54
C ASN A 310 6.39 21.82 5.45
N GLU A 311 7.03 22.94 5.78
CA GLU A 311 7.46 23.95 4.81
C GLU A 311 8.82 23.56 4.20
N PRO A 312 9.01 23.64 2.86
CA PRO A 312 10.32 23.46 2.25
C PRO A 312 11.27 24.64 2.57
N PRO A 313 12.59 24.42 2.81
CA PRO A 313 13.50 25.51 3.17
C PRO A 313 13.53 26.68 2.19
N LEU A 314 13.48 26.43 0.88
CA LEU A 314 13.45 27.50 -0.13
C LEU A 314 12.17 28.36 -0.01
N ALA A 315 11.03 27.73 0.27
CA ALA A 315 9.77 28.44 0.48
C ALA A 315 9.82 29.26 1.77
N GLY A 316 10.39 28.71 2.85
CA GLY A 316 10.61 29.45 4.10
C GLY A 316 11.50 30.68 3.89
N ALA A 317 12.64 30.55 3.20
CA ALA A 317 13.48 31.71 2.88
C ALA A 317 12.75 32.77 2.05
N HIS A 318 11.95 32.35 1.06
CA HIS A 318 11.16 33.28 0.25
C HIS A 318 10.09 34.00 1.07
N ARG A 319 9.37 33.27 1.93
CA ARG A 319 8.37 33.84 2.85
C ARG A 319 9.00 34.89 3.75
N GLU A 320 10.09 34.54 4.42
CA GLU A 320 10.81 35.44 5.33
C GLU A 320 11.33 36.68 4.59
N VAL A 321 11.89 36.54 3.39
CA VAL A 321 12.33 37.69 2.57
C VAL A 321 11.16 38.61 2.22
N LEU A 322 10.00 38.05 1.87
CA LEU A 322 8.81 38.84 1.58
C LEU A 322 8.29 39.54 2.84
N GLU A 323 8.22 38.84 3.96
CA GLU A 323 7.73 39.37 5.24
C GLU A 323 8.67 40.46 5.77
N GLU A 324 9.96 40.19 5.85
CA GLU A 324 10.97 41.06 6.45
C GLU A 324 11.32 42.27 5.58
N LEU A 325 11.42 42.09 4.25
CA LEU A 325 11.90 43.13 3.32
C LEU A 325 10.85 43.65 2.35
N GLY A 326 9.67 43.02 2.26
CA GLY A 326 8.65 43.36 1.27
C GLY A 326 9.02 42.98 -0.17
N LEU A 327 10.02 42.11 -0.37
CA LEU A 327 10.53 41.73 -1.69
C LEU A 327 9.95 40.37 -2.11
N ASP A 328 9.04 40.37 -3.09
CA ASP A 328 8.50 39.16 -3.71
C ASP A 328 9.34 38.77 -4.95
N ARG A 329 10.32 37.88 -4.79
CA ARG A 329 11.17 37.45 -5.91
C ARG A 329 11.73 36.05 -5.72
N ALA A 330 11.91 35.37 -6.86
CA ALA A 330 12.55 34.06 -6.88
C ALA A 330 14.00 34.14 -6.35
N LEU A 331 14.30 33.28 -5.37
CA LEU A 331 15.65 33.05 -4.89
C LEU A 331 16.38 32.05 -5.82
N GLY A 332 17.69 32.22 -5.93
CA GLY A 332 18.58 31.41 -6.74
C GLY A 332 19.03 30.12 -6.03
N ARG A 333 20.21 29.63 -6.41
CA ARG A 333 20.74 28.34 -5.93
C ARG A 333 21.02 28.34 -4.42
N LEU A 334 21.04 27.14 -3.85
CA LEU A 334 21.53 26.92 -2.49
C LEU A 334 23.05 27.17 -2.43
N LEU A 335 23.49 28.05 -1.53
CA LEU A 335 24.89 28.40 -1.34
C LEU A 335 25.50 27.66 -0.15
N VAL A 336 24.78 27.54 0.97
CA VAL A 336 25.30 26.92 2.20
C VAL A 336 24.27 26.01 2.84
N VAL A 337 24.73 24.85 3.32
CA VAL A 337 24.07 24.07 4.37
C VAL A 337 25.00 24.06 5.58
N ASP A 338 24.57 24.60 6.71
CA ASP A 338 25.38 24.69 7.93
C ASP A 338 24.68 24.01 9.10
N TRP A 339 25.29 22.96 9.65
CA TRP A 339 24.82 22.32 10.88
C TRP A 339 25.45 23.00 12.09
N SER A 340 24.64 23.33 13.10
CA SER A 340 25.13 23.89 14.37
C SER A 340 24.55 23.14 15.58
N PRO A 341 25.40 22.71 16.54
CA PRO A 341 24.95 21.98 17.72
C PRO A 341 24.01 22.84 18.60
N PRO A 342 23.32 22.23 19.59
CA PRO A 342 22.60 22.97 20.62
C PRO A 342 23.48 24.05 21.26
N ARG A 343 22.92 25.24 21.48
CA ARG A 343 23.68 26.38 22.03
C ARG A 343 22.77 27.33 22.81
N GLY A 344 23.20 27.69 24.01
CA GLY A 344 22.46 28.62 24.87
C GLY A 344 21.06 28.11 25.17
N ARG A 345 20.02 28.92 24.89
CA ARG A 345 18.62 28.54 25.08
C ARG A 345 18.09 27.56 24.03
N ARG A 346 18.79 27.40 22.90
CA ARG A 346 18.43 26.44 21.85
C ARG A 346 18.98 25.05 22.23
N THR A 347 18.12 24.17 22.71
CA THR A 347 18.48 22.84 23.24
C THR A 347 18.58 21.74 22.18
N ILE A 348 18.16 22.02 20.94
CA ILE A 348 18.24 21.10 19.80
C ILE A 348 19.11 21.70 18.69
N ASP A 349 19.69 20.86 17.84
CA ASP A 349 20.55 21.32 16.75
C ASP A 349 19.78 22.07 15.65
N LEU A 350 20.52 22.84 14.85
CA LEU A 350 20.01 23.67 13.76
C LEU A 350 20.67 23.25 12.46
N MET A 351 19.87 23.08 11.41
CA MET A 351 20.34 23.02 10.02
C MET A 351 19.95 24.33 9.35
N ALA A 352 20.93 25.15 8.97
CA ALA A 352 20.72 26.42 8.29
C ALA A 352 20.93 26.27 6.77
N PHE A 353 19.96 26.73 5.98
CA PHE A 353 20.03 26.79 4.52
C PHE A 353 20.16 28.26 4.09
N VAL A 354 21.14 28.56 3.23
CA VAL A 354 21.34 29.92 2.70
C VAL A 354 21.27 29.90 1.18
N PHE A 355 20.34 30.65 0.62
CA PHE A 355 20.13 30.77 -0.82
C PHE A 355 20.74 32.05 -1.39
N ASP A 356 21.03 32.04 -2.70
CA ASP A 356 21.44 33.24 -3.42
C ASP A 356 20.23 34.14 -3.67
N GLY A 357 20.16 35.30 -3.01
CA GLY A 357 19.12 36.28 -3.25
C GLY A 357 19.29 37.08 -4.55
N GLY A 358 20.46 36.96 -5.19
CA GLY A 358 20.80 37.72 -6.38
C GLY A 358 21.25 39.16 -6.07
N VAL A 359 21.29 39.97 -7.12
CA VAL A 359 21.69 41.38 -7.04
C VAL A 359 20.44 42.25 -6.98
N LEU A 360 20.40 43.15 -5.99
CA LEU A 360 19.40 44.20 -5.81
C LEU A 360 19.88 45.46 -6.53
N THR A 361 19.06 45.92 -7.47
CA THR A 361 19.24 47.22 -8.14
C THR A 361 18.93 48.36 -7.17
N GLU A 362 19.31 49.59 -7.51
CA GLU A 362 18.92 50.78 -6.71
C GLU A 362 17.39 50.87 -6.52
N ALA A 363 16.61 50.47 -7.54
CA ALA A 363 15.15 50.43 -7.47
C ALA A 363 14.66 49.37 -6.49
N ASP A 364 15.27 48.17 -6.47
CA ASP A 364 14.94 47.12 -5.51
C ASP A 364 15.22 47.58 -4.08
N VAL A 365 16.38 48.22 -3.86
CA VAL A 365 16.77 48.74 -2.53
C VAL A 365 15.79 49.82 -2.06
N ALA A 366 15.37 50.73 -2.95
CA ALA A 366 14.36 51.74 -2.65
C ALA A 366 12.96 51.14 -2.37
N ALA A 367 12.68 49.94 -2.90
CA ALA A 367 11.44 49.22 -2.69
C ALA A 367 11.39 48.44 -1.37
N ILE A 368 12.52 48.24 -0.68
CA ILE A 368 12.56 47.53 0.61
C ILE A 368 11.59 48.20 1.60
N ARG A 369 10.71 47.40 2.19
CA ARG A 369 9.79 47.78 3.27
C ARG A 369 10.05 46.86 4.45
N LEU A 370 10.73 47.39 5.46
CA LEU A 370 10.98 46.65 6.68
C LEU A 370 9.69 46.43 7.45
N GLN A 371 9.50 45.20 7.90
CA GLN A 371 8.47 44.86 8.87
C GLN A 371 8.90 45.44 10.24
N PRO A 372 8.17 46.42 10.80
CA PRO A 372 8.64 47.22 11.94
C PRO A 372 8.62 46.48 13.29
N GLU A 373 7.81 45.42 13.42
CA GLU A 373 7.81 44.55 14.59
C GLU A 373 9.05 43.63 14.63
N GLU A 374 9.63 43.29 13.48
CA GLU A 374 10.72 42.31 13.35
C GLU A 374 12.07 42.97 13.09
N LEU A 375 12.13 43.99 12.23
CA LEU A 375 13.37 44.63 11.80
C LEU A 375 13.36 46.14 12.05
N ARG A 376 14.52 46.70 12.43
CA ARG A 376 14.72 48.14 12.66
C ARG A 376 15.64 48.80 11.66
N GLY A 377 16.40 48.03 10.90
CA GLY A 377 17.34 48.56 9.91
C GLY A 377 17.90 47.49 8.99
N TYR A 378 18.58 47.93 7.94
CA TYR A 378 19.40 47.09 7.07
C TYR A 378 20.68 47.83 6.65
N ARG A 379 21.69 47.07 6.23
CA ARG A 379 23.00 47.59 5.81
C ARG A 379 23.61 46.70 4.75
N PHE A 380 24.34 47.32 3.81
CA PHE A 380 25.21 46.61 2.87
C PHE A 380 26.65 46.60 3.38
N CYS A 381 27.25 45.41 3.48
CA CYS A 381 28.58 45.17 4.02
C CYS A 381 29.51 44.53 2.98
N ARG A 382 30.74 45.03 2.87
CA ARG A 382 31.78 44.37 2.06
C ARG A 382 32.21 43.07 2.73
N VAL A 383 32.17 41.97 1.96
CA VAL A 383 32.63 40.65 2.38
C VAL A 383 33.43 40.02 1.24
N ASP A 384 34.73 39.88 1.44
CA ASP A 384 35.66 39.16 0.58
C ASP A 384 36.76 38.50 1.44
N ASP A 385 37.82 37.97 0.82
CA ASP A 385 38.88 37.27 1.52
C ASP A 385 39.81 38.21 2.32
N GLU A 386 39.80 39.52 2.05
CA GLU A 386 40.61 40.53 2.75
C GLU A 386 39.80 41.29 3.80
N VAL A 387 38.52 41.58 3.52
CA VAL A 387 37.64 42.43 4.33
C VAL A 387 36.32 41.73 4.60
N ASN A 388 35.91 41.68 5.87
CA ASN A 388 34.58 41.23 6.27
C ASN A 388 33.94 42.23 7.26
N GLU A 389 33.18 43.20 6.72
CA GLU A 389 32.50 44.24 7.50
C GLU A 389 31.34 43.70 8.36
N THR A 390 30.95 42.45 8.17
CA THR A 390 29.92 41.81 9.03
C THR A 390 30.49 41.34 10.37
N ALA A 391 31.83 41.29 10.51
CA ALA A 391 32.49 40.95 11.75
C ALA A 391 32.16 41.98 12.85
N GLY A 392 31.65 41.51 14.00
CA GLY A 392 31.20 42.37 15.09
C GLY A 392 29.76 42.87 14.98
N LEU A 393 29.10 42.66 13.83
CA LEU A 393 27.66 42.87 13.65
C LEU A 393 26.90 41.54 13.74
N LEU A 394 27.41 40.51 13.06
CA LEU A 394 26.86 39.16 13.10
C LEU A 394 27.55 38.31 14.18
N PRO A 395 26.87 37.30 14.76
CA PRO A 395 27.53 36.29 15.59
C PRO A 395 28.62 35.54 14.81
N PRO A 396 29.70 35.06 15.46
CA PRO A 396 30.85 34.46 14.76
C PRO A 396 30.50 33.34 13.77
N ILE A 397 29.54 32.46 14.10
CA ILE A 397 29.09 31.38 13.23
C ILE A 397 28.44 31.96 11.96
N LEU A 398 27.60 32.99 12.10
CA LEU A 398 26.92 33.61 10.98
C LEU A 398 27.89 34.43 10.12
N THR A 399 28.86 35.13 10.72
CA THR A 399 29.95 35.80 9.98
C THR A 399 30.70 34.81 9.07
N LYS A 400 31.06 33.63 9.60
CA LYS A 400 31.72 32.58 8.80
C LYS A 400 30.80 32.04 7.71
N ARG A 401 29.52 31.80 8.03
CA ARG A 401 28.51 31.32 7.09
C ARG A 401 28.28 32.28 5.93
N VAL A 402 28.20 33.59 6.19
CA VAL A 402 28.07 34.62 5.14
C VAL A 402 29.31 34.65 4.25
N ALA A 403 30.52 34.63 4.83
CA ALA A 403 31.75 34.57 4.04
C ALA A 403 31.80 33.31 3.15
N ALA A 404 31.37 32.17 3.69
CA ALA A 404 31.26 30.92 2.94
C ALA A 404 30.23 31.02 1.81
N ALA A 405 29.07 31.65 2.06
CA ALA A 405 28.03 31.87 1.03
C ALA A 405 28.54 32.76 -0.11
N VAL A 406 29.29 33.83 0.19
CA VAL A 406 29.90 34.70 -0.82
C VAL A 406 30.89 33.92 -1.69
N ARG A 407 31.80 33.15 -1.07
CA ARG A 407 32.74 32.29 -1.81
C ARG A 407 32.02 31.22 -2.64
N ALA A 408 31.02 30.56 -2.07
CA ALA A 408 30.21 29.57 -2.77
C ALA A 408 29.51 30.19 -3.98
N ARG A 409 29.00 31.42 -3.84
CA ARG A 409 28.39 32.18 -4.94
C ARG A 409 29.37 32.46 -6.07
N ALA A 410 30.56 32.97 -5.76
CA ALA A 410 31.60 33.22 -6.75
C ALA A 410 32.07 31.94 -7.46
N ALA A 411 32.15 30.82 -6.72
CA ALA A 411 32.65 29.55 -7.23
C ALA A 411 31.61 28.72 -8.02
N GLY A 412 30.35 29.15 -8.13
CA GLY A 412 29.32 28.32 -8.77
C GLY A 412 28.83 27.13 -7.94
N ALA A 413 29.15 27.07 -6.63
CA ALA A 413 29.01 25.86 -5.82
C ALA A 413 28.03 26.01 -4.64
N THR A 414 27.79 24.89 -3.95
CA THR A 414 27.15 24.78 -2.62
C THR A 414 28.17 24.21 -1.64
N VAL A 415 28.25 24.76 -0.43
CA VAL A 415 29.19 24.29 0.60
C VAL A 415 28.48 23.76 1.84
N TYR A 416 29.00 22.67 2.41
CA TYR A 416 28.58 22.14 3.70
C TYR A 416 29.50 22.66 4.80
N LEU A 417 28.90 23.15 5.88
CA LEU A 417 29.61 23.67 7.05
C LEU A 417 29.14 22.97 8.32
N GLU A 418 30.01 22.92 9.32
CA GLU A 418 29.63 22.67 10.71
C GLU A 418 30.05 23.85 11.57
N SER A 419 29.09 24.47 12.25
CA SER A 419 29.27 25.69 13.05
C SER A 419 29.95 26.83 12.28
N GLY A 420 29.66 26.93 10.98
CA GLY A 420 30.21 27.92 10.07
C GLY A 420 31.58 27.58 9.49
N ASP A 421 32.21 26.46 9.88
CA ASP A 421 33.51 26.03 9.36
C ASP A 421 33.31 25.00 8.23
N PRO A 422 33.99 25.14 7.07
CA PRO A 422 33.97 24.11 6.03
C PRO A 422 34.57 22.80 6.54
N ILE A 423 33.95 21.68 6.15
CA ILE A 423 34.45 20.35 6.47
C ILE A 423 35.06 19.74 5.21
N ASP A 424 36.38 19.55 5.25
CA ASP A 424 37.07 18.71 4.26
C ASP A 424 36.62 17.26 4.50
N GLY A 425 36.03 16.62 3.49
CA GLY A 425 35.22 15.39 3.57
C GLY A 425 35.88 14.11 4.10
N THR A 426 36.95 14.18 4.88
CA THR A 426 37.55 13.06 5.59
C THR A 426 36.95 12.89 6.98
N VAL A 427 35.77 12.26 7.05
CA VAL A 427 35.32 11.64 8.30
C VAL A 427 36.05 10.31 8.42
N THR A 428 36.93 10.17 9.42
CA THR A 428 37.56 8.87 9.69
C THR A 428 36.48 7.94 10.23
N PRO A 429 36.26 6.74 9.66
CA PRO A 429 35.22 5.83 10.16
C PRO A 429 35.47 5.53 11.63
N SER A 430 34.49 5.82 12.49
CA SER A 430 34.48 5.26 13.82
C SER A 430 34.30 3.75 13.69
N GLN A 431 35.18 2.97 14.34
CA GLN A 431 34.95 1.54 14.50
C GLN A 431 33.76 1.37 15.45
N GLY A 432 32.61 1.04 14.88
CA GLY A 432 31.38 0.69 15.59
C GLY A 432 31.02 -0.76 15.33
#